data_AF-A0A1G7YHU2-F1
#
_entry.id   AF-A0A1G7YHU2-F1
#
_cell.length_a   1.000
_cell.length_b   1.000
_cell.length_c   1.000
_cell.angle_alpha   90.00
_cell.angle_beta   90.00
_cell.angle_gamma   90.00
#
_symmetry.space_group_name_H-M   'P 1'
#
loop_
_entity.id
_entity.type
_entity.pdbx_description
1 polymer ?
#
loop_
_entity_poly.entity_id
_entity_poly.type
_entity_poly.pdbx_seq_one_letter_code
_entity_poly.pdbx_strand_id
1 'polypeptide(L)'
;MTEAQFQQAVVDLARRRGWLAFHTHDSRRGLGAGFPDLVLVHEATGELLFVELKTTSGRVSQVQQQWLDALQRGGHDARVWRPAHFSTCQIQNALTVRPTREDH
;
A
#
# COMPACT_ATOMS: atom_id res chain seq x y z
N MET A 1 -2.00 3.44 -18.34
CA MET A 1 -2.20 4.00 -16.99
C MET A 1 -0.85 4.44 -16.45
N THR A 2 -0.71 5.72 -16.14
CA THR A 2 0.52 6.24 -15.52
C THR A 2 0.60 5.82 -14.04
N GLU A 3 1.77 5.96 -13.43
CA GLU A 3 1.96 5.69 -12.00
C GLU A 3 1.09 6.61 -11.14
N ALA A 4 1.01 7.91 -11.48
CA ALA A 4 0.15 8.87 -10.81
C ALA A 4 -1.34 8.53 -10.92
N GLN A 5 -1.80 8.10 -12.10
CA GLN A 5 -3.20 7.65 -12.28
C GLN A 5 -3.49 6.39 -11.45
N PHE A 6 -2.55 5.44 -11.42
CA PHE A 6 -2.68 4.24 -10.63
C PHE A 6 -2.73 4.54 -9.12
N GLN A 7 -1.83 5.41 -8.64
CA GLN A 7 -1.82 5.88 -7.27
C GLN A 7 -3.14 6.54 -6.88
N GLN A 8 -3.65 7.46 -7.70
CA GLN A 8 -4.93 8.12 -7.42
C GLN A 8 -6.07 7.10 -7.33
N ALA A 9 -6.14 6.13 -8.25
CA ALA A 9 -7.18 5.09 -8.23
C ALA A 9 -7.12 4.23 -6.95
N VAL A 10 -5.92 3.91 -6.47
CA VAL A 10 -5.72 3.17 -5.21
C VAL A 10 -6.17 4.00 -4.01
N VAL A 11 -5.72 5.26 -3.91
CA VAL A 11 -6.06 6.16 -2.79
C VAL A 11 -7.57 6.42 -2.74
N ASP A 12 -8.20 6.64 -3.89
CA ASP A 12 -9.65 6.86 -3.97
C ASP A 12 -10.44 5.63 -3.51
N LEU A 13 -9.99 4.43 -3.88
CA LEU A 13 -10.60 3.19 -3.42
C LEU A 13 -10.43 3.00 -1.90
N ALA A 14 -9.23 3.25 -1.39
CA ALA A 14 -8.90 3.14 0.03
C ALA A 14 -9.80 4.07 0.87
N ARG A 15 -9.88 5.35 0.49
CA ARG A 15 -10.73 6.35 1.17
C ARG A 15 -12.20 5.98 1.16
N ARG A 16 -12.74 5.49 0.04
CA ARG A 16 -14.13 5.03 -0.05
C ARG A 16 -14.44 3.84 0.88
N ARG A 17 -13.41 3.18 1.39
CA ARG A 17 -13.53 2.00 2.27
C ARG A 17 -13.03 2.25 3.69
N GLY A 18 -12.95 3.52 4.11
CA GLY A 18 -12.57 3.87 5.48
C GLY A 18 -11.08 3.74 5.79
N TRP A 19 -10.22 3.75 4.77
CA TRP A 19 -8.77 3.80 4.96
C TRP A 19 -8.28 5.24 4.89
N LEU A 20 -7.58 5.66 5.95
CA LEU A 20 -6.68 6.81 5.91
C LEU A 20 -5.51 6.49 4.99
N ALA A 21 -5.10 7.44 4.17
CA ALA A 21 -4.03 7.26 3.21
C ALA A 21 -3.01 8.40 3.33
N PHE A 22 -1.76 8.05 3.59
CA PHE A 22 -0.61 8.93 3.54
C PHE A 22 0.30 8.55 2.37
N HIS A 23 0.77 9.54 1.62
CA HIS A 23 1.68 9.36 0.50
C HIS A 23 2.99 10.11 0.74
N THR A 24 4.11 9.41 0.58
CA THR A 24 5.45 10.00 0.71
C THR A 24 5.85 10.68 -0.60
N HIS A 25 5.62 11.99 -0.70
CA HIS A 25 6.13 12.76 -1.83
C HIS A 25 7.67 12.81 -1.76
N ASP A 26 8.33 11.95 -2.53
CA ASP A 26 9.78 11.89 -2.78
C ASP A 26 10.64 11.13 -1.74
N SER A 27 10.38 9.82 -1.59
CA SER A 27 11.24 8.88 -0.85
C SER A 27 12.60 8.60 -1.53
N ARG A 28 13.12 9.46 -2.41
CA ARG A 28 14.40 9.23 -3.10
C ARG A 28 15.58 9.98 -2.48
N ARG A 29 15.34 10.86 -1.49
CA ARG A 29 16.38 11.70 -0.86
C ARG A 29 16.23 11.67 0.67
N GLY A 30 17.37 11.62 1.38
CA GLY A 30 17.42 11.69 2.85
C GLY A 30 17.22 10.36 3.58
N LEU A 31 16.90 10.43 4.88
CA LEU A 31 16.78 9.26 5.78
C LEU A 31 15.66 8.29 5.38
N GLY A 32 14.63 8.76 4.67
CA GLY A 32 13.50 7.95 4.20
C GLY A 32 13.69 7.33 2.82
N ALA A 33 14.93 7.23 2.33
CA ALA A 33 15.21 6.70 0.99
C ALA A 33 14.64 5.29 0.81
N GLY A 34 13.79 5.09 -0.20
CA GLY A 34 13.16 3.82 -0.52
C GLY A 34 11.95 3.44 0.34
N PHE A 35 11.49 4.33 1.23
CA PHE A 35 10.28 4.06 2.00
C PHE A 35 9.06 3.85 1.07
N PRO A 36 8.13 2.93 1.40
CA PRO A 36 6.96 2.66 0.57
C PRO A 36 6.14 3.91 0.21
N ASP A 37 5.60 3.93 -1.01
CA ASP A 37 4.87 5.08 -1.55
C ASP A 37 3.62 5.43 -0.73
N LEU A 38 2.91 4.44 -0.20
CA LEU A 38 1.69 4.62 0.58
C LEU A 38 1.77 3.94 1.95
N VAL A 39 1.19 4.63 2.94
CA VAL A 39 0.82 4.05 4.24
C VAL A 39 -0.69 4.19 4.37
N LEU A 40 -1.36 3.06 4.56
CA LEU A 40 -2.81 2.98 4.68
C LEU A 40 -3.17 2.46 6.07
N VAL A 41 -4.10 3.13 6.75
CA VAL A 41 -4.62 2.71 8.07
C VAL A 41 -6.14 2.68 8.01
N HIS A 42 -6.75 1.53 8.28
CA HIS A 42 -8.20 1.45 8.35
C HIS A 42 -8.70 2.07 9.66
N GLU A 43 -9.59 3.06 9.57
CA GLU A 43 -10.03 3.86 10.72
C GLU A 43 -10.69 3.02 11.81
N ALA A 44 -11.51 2.03 11.44
CA ALA A 44 -12.30 1.26 12.40
C ALA A 44 -11.57 0.05 13.00
N THR A 45 -10.63 -0.55 12.25
CA THR A 45 -9.95 -1.80 12.68
C THR A 45 -8.50 -1.59 13.06
N GLY A 46 -7.90 -0.45 12.71
CA GLY A 46 -6.48 -0.20 12.91
C GLY A 46 -5.57 -1.04 12.03
N GLU A 47 -6.10 -1.75 11.03
CA GLU A 47 -5.28 -2.47 10.06
C GLU A 47 -4.32 -1.51 9.36
N LEU A 48 -3.03 -1.84 9.36
CA LEU A 48 -1.95 -1.04 8.82
C LEU A 48 -1.32 -1.76 7.62
N LEU A 49 -1.26 -1.06 6.50
CA LEU A 49 -0.72 -1.56 5.25
C LEU A 49 0.29 -0.57 4.65
N PHE A 50 1.46 -1.06 4.32
CA PHE A 50 2.48 -0.35 3.56
C PHE A 50 2.46 -0.81 2.11
N VAL A 51 2.42 0.12 1.16
CA VAL A 51 2.32 -0.23 -0.26
C VAL A 51 3.37 0.52 -1.07
N GLU A 52 4.17 -0.24 -1.80
CA GLU A 52 5.01 0.24 -2.89
C GLU A 52 4.22 0.11 -4.20
N LEU A 53 4.05 1.20 -4.94
CA LEU A 53 3.36 1.21 -6.23
C LEU A 53 4.38 1.10 -7.36
N LYS A 54 4.08 0.26 -8.35
CA LYS A 54 4.88 0.18 -9.58
C LYS A 54 3.99 0.15 -10.80
N THR A 55 4.50 0.70 -11.89
CA THR A 55 3.97 0.43 -13.23
C THR A 55 4.06 -1.07 -13.54
N THR A 56 3.42 -1.53 -14.63
CA THR A 56 3.45 -2.95 -15.02
C THR A 56 4.87 -3.50 -15.15
N SER A 57 5.81 -2.72 -15.70
CA SER A 57 7.21 -3.11 -15.90
C SER A 57 8.19 -2.50 -14.88
N GLY A 58 7.72 -1.66 -13.97
CA GLY A 58 8.56 -0.96 -12.99
C GLY A 58 9.27 -1.94 -12.04
N ARG A 59 10.57 -1.75 -11.82
CA ARG A 59 11.34 -2.59 -10.89
C ARG A 59 11.31 -2.00 -9.49
N VAL A 60 11.24 -2.88 -8.49
CA VAL A 60 11.48 -2.52 -7.08
C VAL A 60 12.99 -2.37 -6.93
N SER A 61 13.43 -1.21 -6.44
CA SER A 61 14.86 -0.99 -6.19
C SER A 61 15.33 -1.78 -4.97
N GLN A 62 16.64 -1.99 -4.84
CA GLN A 62 17.20 -2.72 -3.70
C GLN A 62 16.85 -2.06 -2.36
N VAL A 63 16.90 -0.73 -2.29
CA VAL A 63 16.57 0.02 -1.06
C VAL A 63 15.09 -0.10 -0.71
N GLN A 64 14.20 -0.09 -1.70
CA GLN A 64 12.76 -0.33 -1.46
C GLN A 64 12.51 -1.76 -0.97
N GLN A 65 13.19 -2.75 -1.56
CA GLN A 65 13.09 -4.13 -1.12
C GLN A 65 13.55 -4.29 0.34
N GLN A 66 14.63 -3.63 0.76
CA GLN A 66 15.10 -3.65 2.14
C GLN A 66 14.03 -3.16 3.13
N TRP A 67 13.31 -2.08 2.79
CA TRP A 67 12.19 -1.59 3.61
C TRP A 67 11.05 -2.59 3.68
N LEU A 68 10.62 -3.14 2.54
CA LEU A 68 9.55 -4.13 2.48
C LEU A 68 9.89 -5.36 3.34
N ASP A 69 11.11 -5.88 3.20
CA ASP A 69 11.58 -7.04 3.97
C ASP A 69 11.68 -6.72 5.47
N ALA A 70 12.11 -5.52 5.85
CA ALA A 70 12.18 -5.10 7.24
C ALA A 70 10.79 -4.97 7.87
N LEU A 71 9.85 -4.34 7.16
CA LEU A 71 8.46 -4.19 7.62
C LEU A 71 7.78 -5.55 7.79
N GLN A 72 7.93 -6.45 6.81
CA GLN A 72 7.40 -7.81 6.88
C GLN A 72 8.01 -8.61 8.03
N ARG A 73 9.33 -8.50 8.26
CA ARG A 73 9.98 -9.12 9.43
C ARG A 73 9.47 -8.55 10.76
N GLY A 74 9.04 -7.29 10.78
CA GLY A 74 8.37 -6.67 11.92
C GLY A 74 6.91 -7.11 12.11
N GLY A 75 6.38 -7.98 11.25
CA GLY A 75 5.00 -8.43 11.29
C GLY A 75 4.00 -7.48 10.64
N HIS A 76 4.47 -6.43 9.95
CA HIS A 76 3.61 -5.51 9.24
C HIS A 76 3.25 -6.01 7.83
N ASP A 77 2.04 -5.69 7.37
CA ASP A 77 1.64 -5.97 6.00
C ASP A 77 2.31 -4.95 5.06
N ALA A 78 3.25 -5.41 4.25
CA ALA A 78 3.92 -4.60 3.24
C ALA A 78 3.85 -5.29 1.88
N ARG A 79 3.39 -4.58 0.84
CA ARG A 79 3.09 -5.16 -0.47
C ARG A 79 3.59 -4.30 -1.61
N VAL A 80 3.83 -4.94 -2.75
CA VAL A 80 4.04 -4.25 -4.03
C VAL A 80 2.76 -4.35 -4.84
N TRP A 81 2.19 -3.22 -5.23
CA TRP A 81 1.02 -3.17 -6.10
C TRP A 81 1.35 -2.69 -7.50
N ARG A 82 0.68 -3.31 -8.47
CA ARG A 82 0.77 -3.00 -9.90
C ARG A 82 -0.62 -2.89 -10.48
N PRO A 83 -0.81 -2.21 -11.63
CA PRO A 83 -2.09 -2.13 -12.33
C PRO A 83 -2.80 -3.48 -12.51
N ALA A 84 -2.06 -4.56 -12.78
CA ALA A 84 -2.62 -5.90 -12.94
C ALA A 84 -3.32 -6.42 -11.67
N HIS A 85 -2.95 -5.94 -10.48
CA HIS A 85 -3.56 -6.33 -9.22
C HIS A 85 -4.98 -5.76 -9.02
N PHE A 86 -5.38 -4.75 -9.80
CA PHE A 86 -6.79 -4.39 -9.93
C PHE A 86 -7.57 -5.43 -10.72
N SER A 87 -7.00 -5.92 -11.83
CA SER A 87 -7.64 -6.91 -12.70
C SER A 87 -7.81 -8.27 -11.99
N THR A 88 -6.89 -8.63 -11.10
CA THR A 88 -6.99 -9.84 -10.26
C THR A 88 -7.75 -9.63 -8.95
N CYS A 89 -8.31 -8.43 -8.74
CA CYS A 89 -9.02 -8.03 -7.52
C CYS A 89 -8.20 -8.06 -6.22
N GLN A 90 -6.87 -8.20 -6.29
CA GLN A 90 -6.01 -8.28 -5.09
C GLN A 90 -6.04 -6.98 -4.28
N ILE A 91 -6.06 -5.82 -4.94
CA ILE A 91 -6.13 -4.52 -4.26
C ILE A 91 -7.48 -4.36 -3.57
N GLN A 92 -8.56 -4.70 -4.28
CA GLN A 92 -9.91 -4.69 -3.74
C GLN A 92 -10.01 -5.64 -2.53
N ASN A 93 -9.46 -6.84 -2.60
CA ASN A 93 -9.53 -7.76 -1.48
C ASN A 93 -8.73 -7.27 -0.27
N ALA A 94 -7.55 -6.67 -0.49
CA ALA A 94 -6.73 -6.12 0.57
C ALA A 94 -7.38 -4.91 1.27
N LEU A 95 -8.13 -4.10 0.53
CA LEU A 95 -8.85 -2.94 1.07
C LEU A 95 -10.26 -3.29 1.55
N THR A 96 -10.69 -4.55 1.44
CA THR A 96 -11.94 -5.01 2.04
C THR A 96 -11.64 -5.48 3.45
N VAL A 97 -12.00 -4.66 4.43
CA VAL A 97 -11.90 -5.07 5.83
C VAL A 97 -13.07 -6.01 6.13
N ARG A 98 -12.74 -7.16 6.71
CA ARG A 98 -13.77 -8.06 7.22
C ARG A 98 -14.21 -7.50 8.57
N PRO A 99 -15.51 -7.33 8.82
CA PRO A 99 -15.96 -6.91 10.15
C PRO A 99 -15.36 -7.90 11.16
N THR A 100 -14.64 -7.37 12.15
CA THR A 100 -14.31 -8.13 13.35
C THR A 100 -15.63 -8.69 13.85
N ARG A 101 -15.74 -10.02 13.93
CA ARG A 101 -16.90 -10.66 14.54
C ARG A 101 -17.02 -10.02 15.91
N GLU A 102 -18.09 -9.26 16.12
CA GLU A 102 -18.42 -8.77 17.44
C GLU A 102 -18.59 -10.02 18.31
N ASP A 103 -17.70 -10.17 19.29
CA ASP A 103 -17.89 -11.16 20.36
C ASP A 103 -19.19 -10.76 21.07
N HIS A 104 -20.25 -11.53 20.79
CA HIS A 104 -21.55 -11.45 21.48
C HIS A 104 -21.44 -11.94 22.91
#